data_AF-A0A6B2LE39-F1
#
_entry.id   AF-A0A6B2LE39-F1
#
_cell.length_a   1.000
_cell.length_b   1.000
_cell.length_c   1.000
_cell.angle_alpha   90.00
_cell.angle_beta   90.00
_cell.angle_gamma   90.00
#
_symmetry.space_group_name_H-M   'P 1'
#
loop_
_entity.id
_entity.type
_entity.pdbx_description
1 polymer ?
#
loop_
_entity_poly.entity_id
_entity_poly.type
_entity_poly.pdbx_seq_one_letter_code
_entity_poly.pdbx_strand_id
1 'polypeptide(L)'
;MLEALRKRVVEGLNDEVDPLPQDAVKVGDDVLHRFLRARQWKLDAAYAQLKKYILWFQKYKNILREKQKKEFFTLTPHIFYGFSKVGEPIFWGLSGRTNVTKVLQHVSYEAVLHRHIYSVEKQLVRMKQKTKELGKLVETQIMILDLTGLTFQMDARGSTLFKDTIQIDQDFYPEILGHLFIINAPWIFKGMWALISPWIDPVTSKKIHILGGDYLNTLLKYIDLDQIPKEYGGTADVAVGTWDDNDLDFLVKDIYEN
;
A
#
# COMPACT_ATOMS: atom_id res chain seq x y z
N MET A 1 -16.39 -10.88 -19.40
CA MET A 1 -15.33 -11.25 -18.44
C MET A 1 -15.66 -10.81 -17.02
N LEU A 2 -15.93 -9.52 -16.79
CA LEU A 2 -16.26 -9.00 -15.45
C LEU A 2 -17.49 -9.70 -14.83
N GLU A 3 -18.61 -9.73 -15.56
CA GLU A 3 -19.83 -10.44 -15.13
C GLU A 3 -19.61 -11.94 -14.89
N ALA A 4 -18.76 -12.58 -15.72
CA ALA A 4 -18.42 -13.98 -15.54
C ALA A 4 -17.62 -14.22 -14.26
N LEU A 5 -16.67 -13.33 -13.93
CA LEU A 5 -15.93 -13.39 -12.67
C LEU A 5 -16.85 -13.13 -11.48
N ARG A 6 -17.69 -12.08 -11.55
CA ARG A 6 -18.66 -11.73 -10.52
C ARG A 6 -19.59 -12.91 -10.20
N LYS A 7 -20.23 -13.48 -11.23
CA LYS A 7 -21.10 -14.64 -11.10
C LYS A 7 -20.39 -15.83 -10.45
N ARG A 8 -19.18 -16.15 -10.94
CA ARG A 8 -18.42 -17.30 -10.44
C ARG A 8 -17.97 -17.15 -8.99
N VAL A 9 -17.62 -15.94 -8.56
CA VAL A 9 -17.29 -15.66 -7.16
C VAL A 9 -18.50 -15.86 -6.26
N VAL A 10 -19.67 -15.36 -6.65
CA VAL A 10 -20.90 -15.55 -5.88
C VAL A 10 -21.25 -17.03 -5.77
N GLU A 11 -21.22 -17.77 -6.88
CA GLU A 11 -21.50 -19.21 -6.88
C GLU A 11 -20.50 -19.97 -6.00
N GLY A 12 -19.20 -19.78 -6.21
CA GLY A 12 -18.17 -20.55 -5.52
C GLY A 12 -17.93 -20.19 -4.05
N LEU A 13 -18.37 -19.02 -3.58
CA LEU A 13 -18.32 -18.67 -2.15
C LEU A 13 -19.49 -19.29 -1.36
N ASN A 14 -20.66 -19.52 -1.98
CA ASN A 14 -21.78 -20.21 -1.33
C ASN A 14 -21.38 -21.64 -0.90
N ASP A 15 -20.47 -22.27 -1.65
CA ASP A 15 -20.00 -23.63 -1.34
C ASP A 15 -19.03 -23.71 -0.15
N GLU A 16 -18.37 -22.60 0.23
CA GLU A 16 -17.33 -22.57 1.26
C GLU A 16 -17.71 -21.79 2.53
N VAL A 17 -18.60 -20.80 2.40
CA VAL A 17 -19.03 -19.96 3.52
C VAL A 17 -20.56 -19.82 3.46
N ASP A 18 -21.24 -20.48 4.40
CA ASP A 18 -22.70 -20.42 4.54
C ASP A 18 -23.10 -19.94 5.96
N PRO A 19 -23.80 -18.79 6.11
CA PRO A 19 -24.17 -17.86 5.04
C PRO A 19 -22.99 -16.99 4.60
N LEU A 20 -22.94 -16.73 3.30
CA LEU A 20 -22.05 -15.78 2.67
C LEU A 20 -22.20 -14.39 3.33
N PRO A 21 -21.13 -13.74 3.80
CA PRO A 21 -21.23 -12.37 4.32
C PRO A 21 -21.80 -11.44 3.24
N GLN A 22 -22.81 -10.63 3.60
CA GLN A 22 -23.49 -9.74 2.63
C GLN A 22 -22.53 -8.76 1.92
N ASP A 23 -21.41 -8.42 2.57
CA ASP A 23 -20.34 -7.57 2.05
C ASP A 23 -19.40 -8.31 1.08
N ALA A 24 -19.29 -9.64 1.15
CA ALA A 24 -18.49 -10.44 0.21
C ALA A 24 -19.02 -10.35 -1.24
N VAL A 25 -20.31 -10.07 -1.40
CA VAL A 25 -20.98 -9.88 -2.70
C VAL A 25 -20.78 -8.47 -3.27
N LYS A 26 -20.37 -7.49 -2.44
CA LYS A 26 -20.25 -6.07 -2.79
C LYS A 26 -18.88 -5.67 -3.33
N VAL A 27 -18.12 -6.61 -3.89
CA VAL A 27 -16.85 -6.29 -4.55
C VAL A 27 -17.12 -5.41 -5.79
N GLY A 28 -16.53 -4.21 -5.78
CA GLY A 28 -16.65 -3.22 -6.85
C GLY A 28 -15.98 -3.65 -8.15
N ASP A 29 -16.43 -3.08 -9.27
CA ASP A 29 -15.87 -3.37 -10.60
C ASP A 29 -14.37 -3.07 -10.69
N ASP A 30 -13.91 -2.03 -9.99
CA ASP A 30 -12.50 -1.66 -9.87
C ASP A 30 -11.67 -2.82 -9.31
N VAL A 31 -12.13 -3.46 -8.23
CA VAL A 31 -11.46 -4.61 -7.63
C VAL A 31 -11.46 -5.79 -8.60
N LEU A 32 -12.61 -6.13 -9.20
CA LEU A 32 -12.71 -7.22 -10.17
C LEU A 32 -11.73 -7.03 -11.35
N HIS A 33 -11.63 -5.80 -11.86
CA HIS A 33 -10.70 -5.45 -12.92
C HIS A 33 -9.24 -5.62 -12.50
N ARG A 34 -8.85 -5.21 -11.27
CA ARG A 34 -7.48 -5.42 -10.76
C ARG A 34 -7.08 -6.89 -10.77
N PHE A 35 -7.95 -7.77 -10.25
CA PHE A 35 -7.68 -9.22 -10.23
C PHE A 35 -7.63 -9.83 -11.64
N LEU A 36 -8.49 -9.39 -12.56
CA LEU A 36 -8.42 -9.81 -13.96
C LEU A 36 -7.10 -9.38 -14.62
N ARG A 37 -6.71 -8.11 -14.50
CA ARG A 37 -5.46 -7.59 -15.08
C ARG A 37 -4.23 -8.32 -14.52
N ALA A 38 -4.18 -8.50 -13.21
CA ALA A 38 -3.07 -9.19 -12.53
C ALA A 38 -2.93 -10.67 -12.90
N ARG A 39 -3.98 -11.27 -13.46
CA ARG A 39 -3.99 -12.65 -13.96
C ARG A 39 -4.11 -12.72 -15.47
N GLN A 40 -3.74 -11.64 -16.18
CA GLN A 40 -3.72 -11.58 -17.64
C GLN A 40 -5.06 -12.01 -18.26
N TRP A 41 -6.15 -11.62 -17.62
CA TRP A 41 -7.53 -11.94 -18.00
C TRP A 41 -7.86 -13.44 -18.02
N LYS A 42 -7.06 -14.29 -17.36
CA LYS A 42 -7.37 -15.71 -17.17
C LYS A 42 -8.42 -15.88 -16.07
N LEU A 43 -9.65 -16.23 -16.45
CA LEU A 43 -10.80 -16.26 -15.55
C LEU A 43 -10.60 -17.17 -14.33
N ASP A 44 -10.13 -18.40 -14.53
CA ASP A 44 -9.92 -19.37 -13.43
C ASP A 44 -8.90 -18.85 -12.41
N ALA A 45 -7.79 -18.29 -12.90
CA ALA A 45 -6.73 -17.76 -12.04
C ALA A 45 -7.17 -16.49 -11.30
N ALA A 46 -7.91 -15.60 -11.97
CA ALA A 46 -8.49 -14.42 -11.34
C ALA A 46 -9.52 -14.80 -10.26
N TYR A 47 -10.39 -15.76 -10.55
CA TYR A 47 -11.36 -16.29 -9.58
C TYR A 47 -10.67 -16.89 -8.35
N ALA A 48 -9.68 -17.77 -8.55
CA ALA A 48 -8.98 -18.41 -7.43
C ALA A 48 -8.31 -17.37 -6.50
N GLN A 49 -7.68 -16.34 -7.08
CA GLN A 49 -7.04 -15.30 -6.28
C GLN A 49 -8.06 -14.37 -5.61
N LEU A 50 -9.09 -13.95 -6.33
CA LEU A 50 -10.13 -13.07 -5.79
C LEU A 50 -10.91 -13.75 -4.65
N LYS A 51 -11.16 -15.05 -4.76
CA LYS A 51 -11.76 -15.84 -3.68
C LYS A 51 -10.89 -15.79 -2.41
N LYS A 52 -9.58 -16.02 -2.56
CA LYS A 52 -8.62 -15.92 -1.45
C LYS A 52 -8.65 -14.52 -0.82
N TYR A 53 -8.71 -13.47 -1.63
CA TYR A 53 -8.84 -12.10 -1.15
C TYR A 53 -10.12 -11.86 -0.36
N ILE A 54 -11.28 -12.30 -0.84
CA ILE A 54 -12.56 -12.06 -0.16
C ILE A 54 -12.57 -12.73 1.22
N LEU A 55 -12.13 -13.98 1.30
CA LEU A 55 -12.03 -14.71 2.58
C LEU A 55 -11.04 -14.03 3.54
N TRP A 56 -9.90 -13.58 3.03
CA TRP A 56 -8.92 -12.84 3.80
C TRP A 56 -9.45 -11.48 4.29
N PHE A 57 -10.14 -10.73 3.43
CA PHE A 57 -10.69 -9.41 3.73
C PHE A 57 -11.72 -9.47 4.86
N GLN A 58 -12.48 -10.57 4.99
CA GLN A 58 -13.40 -10.75 6.12
C GLN A 58 -12.71 -10.65 7.49
N LYS A 59 -11.44 -11.07 7.60
CA LYS A 59 -10.65 -10.95 8.83
C LYS A 59 -10.20 -9.52 9.11
N TYR A 60 -9.99 -8.70 8.07
CA TYR A 60 -9.40 -7.37 8.17
C TYR A 60 -10.37 -6.23 7.82
N LYS A 61 -11.65 -6.51 7.57
CA LYS A 61 -12.64 -5.49 7.14
C LYS A 61 -12.81 -4.32 8.11
N ASN A 62 -12.48 -4.52 9.39
CA ASN A 62 -12.56 -3.48 10.42
C ASN A 62 -11.21 -2.84 10.72
N ILE A 63 -10.15 -3.16 9.97
CA ILE A 63 -8.77 -2.78 10.31
C ILE A 63 -8.60 -1.26 10.46
N LEU A 64 -9.30 -0.48 9.63
CA LEU A 64 -9.25 0.98 9.69
C LEU A 64 -9.94 1.57 10.94
N ARG A 65 -10.80 0.81 11.61
CA ARG A 65 -11.44 1.19 12.88
C ARG A 65 -10.57 0.85 14.09
N GLU A 66 -9.48 0.11 13.90
CA GLU A 66 -8.63 -0.34 14.98
C GLU A 66 -7.60 0.71 15.38
N LYS A 67 -7.53 0.98 16.68
CA LYS A 67 -6.52 1.88 17.24
C LYS A 67 -5.13 1.31 17.05
N GLN A 68 -4.26 2.12 16.49
CA GLN A 68 -2.90 1.74 16.17
C GLN A 68 -2.00 1.85 17.41
N LYS A 69 -1.05 0.92 17.53
CA LYS A 69 -0.06 0.91 18.61
C LYS A 69 0.79 2.19 18.55
N LYS A 70 0.94 2.88 19.70
CA LYS A 70 1.67 4.16 19.79
C LYS A 70 3.15 4.01 19.43
N GLU A 71 3.70 2.83 19.65
CA GLU A 71 5.07 2.45 19.32
C GLU A 71 5.37 2.67 17.83
N PHE A 72 4.40 2.42 16.94
CA PHE A 72 4.58 2.64 15.50
C PHE A 72 4.84 4.09 15.11
N PHE A 73 4.38 5.06 15.91
CA PHE A 73 4.60 6.48 15.63
C PHE A 73 6.08 6.85 15.70
N THR A 74 6.85 6.10 16.48
CA THR A 74 8.29 6.36 16.67
C THR A 74 9.16 5.35 15.92
N LEU A 75 8.75 4.08 15.87
CA LEU A 75 9.58 3.00 15.35
C LEU A 75 9.46 2.81 13.83
N THR A 76 8.34 3.23 13.25
CA THR A 76 8.05 3.10 11.81
C THR A 76 7.49 4.42 11.26
N PRO A 77 8.27 5.51 11.27
CA PRO A 77 7.78 6.81 10.85
C PRO A 77 7.36 6.80 9.37
N HIS A 78 6.22 7.42 9.10
CA HIS A 78 5.67 7.60 7.75
C HIS A 78 4.61 8.71 7.78
N ILE A 79 4.18 9.15 6.61
CA ILE A 79 3.06 10.08 6.48
C ILE A 79 2.22 9.76 5.24
N PHE A 80 0.90 9.94 5.37
CA PHE A 80 -0.06 9.91 4.27
C PHE A 80 -0.34 11.36 3.89
N TYR A 81 0.33 11.88 2.86
CA TYR A 81 0.19 13.30 2.51
C TYR A 81 0.40 13.54 1.03
N GLY A 82 -0.40 14.46 0.48
CA GLY A 82 -0.28 14.93 -0.89
C GLY A 82 -0.89 13.97 -1.91
N PHE A 83 -1.10 14.51 -3.10
CA PHE A 83 -1.57 13.78 -4.27
C PHE A 83 -0.68 14.09 -5.48
N SER A 84 -0.57 13.14 -6.41
CA SER A 84 0.04 13.38 -7.71
C SER A 84 -0.81 14.35 -8.55
N LYS A 85 -0.23 14.87 -9.64
CA LYS A 85 -0.92 15.74 -10.61
C LYS A 85 -2.18 15.11 -11.21
N VAL A 86 -2.27 13.77 -11.18
CA VAL A 86 -3.43 13.00 -11.68
C VAL A 86 -4.32 12.45 -10.56
N GLY A 87 -4.04 12.80 -9.30
CA GLY A 87 -4.86 12.46 -8.14
C GLY A 87 -4.45 11.18 -7.39
N GLU A 88 -3.30 10.56 -7.70
CA GLU A 88 -2.88 9.38 -6.95
C GLU A 88 -2.43 9.79 -5.54
N PRO A 89 -2.94 9.19 -4.46
CA PRO A 89 -2.50 9.51 -3.12
C PRO A 89 -1.04 9.09 -2.90
N ILE A 90 -0.29 9.93 -2.19
CA ILE A 90 1.13 9.68 -1.93
C ILE A 90 1.31 9.16 -0.49
N PHE A 91 2.03 8.04 -0.37
CA PHE A 91 2.53 7.49 0.88
C PHE A 91 4.03 7.76 1.01
N TRP A 92 4.46 8.33 2.13
CA TRP A 92 5.86 8.63 2.42
C TRP A 92 6.35 7.70 3.54
N GLY A 93 7.15 6.70 3.21
CA GLY A 93 7.75 5.78 4.17
C GLY A 93 9.19 6.17 4.52
N LEU A 94 9.48 6.40 5.81
CA LEU A 94 10.80 6.81 6.26
C LEU A 94 11.61 5.57 6.67
N SER A 95 11.76 4.66 5.72
CA SER A 95 12.33 3.32 5.96
C SER A 95 13.77 3.39 6.46
N GLY A 96 14.55 4.40 6.07
CA GLY A 96 15.91 4.61 6.60
C GLY A 96 15.96 4.93 8.10
N ARG A 97 14.86 5.42 8.67
CA ARG A 97 14.72 5.70 10.12
C ARG A 97 14.11 4.52 10.89
N THR A 98 13.75 3.44 10.20
CA THR A 98 13.14 2.26 10.79
C THR A 98 14.22 1.21 11.09
N ASN A 99 14.31 0.78 12.35
CA ASN A 99 15.13 -0.37 12.73
C ASN A 99 14.20 -1.57 13.00
N VAL A 100 14.14 -2.50 12.05
CA VAL A 100 13.21 -3.65 12.12
C VAL A 100 13.47 -4.53 13.34
N THR A 101 14.73 -4.74 13.72
CA THR A 101 15.07 -5.50 14.93
C THR A 101 14.50 -4.83 16.18
N LYS A 102 14.63 -3.51 16.31
CA LYS A 102 14.01 -2.74 17.42
C LYS A 102 12.49 -2.77 17.34
N VAL A 103 11.89 -2.67 16.16
CA VAL A 103 10.43 -2.81 15.99
C VAL A 103 9.97 -4.15 16.56
N LEU A 104 10.61 -5.25 16.16
CA LEU A 104 10.24 -6.60 16.58
C LEU A 104 10.56 -6.92 18.06
N GLN A 105 11.32 -6.07 18.75
CA GLN A 105 11.50 -6.14 20.20
C GLN A 105 10.34 -5.52 20.98
N HIS A 106 9.63 -4.55 20.39
CA HIS A 106 8.56 -3.79 21.06
C HIS A 106 7.18 -4.17 20.54
N VAL A 107 7.09 -4.68 19.31
CA VAL A 107 5.85 -4.97 18.62
C VAL A 107 5.92 -6.36 18.00
N SER A 108 4.84 -7.13 18.10
CA SER A 108 4.80 -8.47 17.53
C SER A 108 4.90 -8.44 16.01
N TYR A 109 5.44 -9.50 15.44
CA TYR A 109 5.51 -9.71 13.98
C TYR A 109 4.14 -9.50 13.30
N GLU A 110 3.10 -10.11 13.87
CA GLU A 110 1.73 -9.98 13.35
C GLU A 110 1.21 -8.55 13.40
N ALA A 111 1.55 -7.79 14.44
CA ALA A 111 1.14 -6.40 14.54
C ALA A 111 1.82 -5.53 13.47
N VAL A 112 3.04 -5.86 13.02
CA VAL A 112 3.69 -5.16 11.91
C VAL A 112 2.99 -5.46 10.59
N LEU A 113 2.65 -6.73 10.32
CA LEU A 113 1.86 -7.09 9.13
C LEU A 113 0.48 -6.43 9.16
N HIS A 114 -0.16 -6.41 10.33
CA HIS A 114 -1.43 -5.72 10.55
C HIS A 114 -1.30 -4.22 10.24
N ARG A 115 -0.22 -3.57 10.69
CA ARG A 115 0.05 -2.17 10.38
C ARG A 115 0.26 -1.92 8.89
N HIS A 116 0.91 -2.84 8.19
CA HIS A 116 1.07 -2.77 6.73
C HIS A 116 -0.30 -2.78 6.03
N ILE A 117 -1.15 -3.77 6.34
CA ILE A 117 -2.51 -3.88 5.80
C ILE A 117 -3.31 -2.60 6.06
N TYR A 118 -3.25 -2.07 7.29
CA TYR A 118 -3.91 -0.82 7.66
C TYR A 118 -3.46 0.34 6.77
N SER A 119 -2.16 0.43 6.49
CA SER A 119 -1.59 1.51 5.68
C SER A 119 -2.04 1.40 4.21
N VAL A 120 -2.13 0.19 3.69
CA VAL A 120 -2.66 -0.05 2.33
C VAL A 120 -4.15 0.28 2.25
N GLU A 121 -4.97 -0.18 3.20
CA GLU A 121 -6.40 0.15 3.25
C GLU A 121 -6.61 1.67 3.35
N LYS A 122 -5.81 2.40 4.15
CA LYS A 122 -5.87 3.86 4.24
C LYS A 122 -5.63 4.53 2.89
N GLN A 123 -4.67 4.03 2.11
CA GLN A 123 -4.42 4.53 0.76
C GLN A 123 -5.57 4.22 -0.21
N LEU A 124 -6.20 3.04 -0.12
CA LEU A 124 -7.39 2.70 -0.90
C LEU A 124 -8.56 3.65 -0.60
N VAL A 125 -8.74 4.08 0.64
CA VAL A 125 -9.73 5.11 0.99
C VAL A 125 -9.42 6.44 0.33
N ARG A 126 -8.17 6.89 0.38
CA ARG A 126 -7.75 8.14 -0.28
C ARG A 126 -7.92 8.07 -1.80
N MET A 127 -7.73 6.90 -2.41
CA MET A 127 -8.04 6.67 -3.83
C MET A 127 -9.54 6.82 -4.13
N LYS A 128 -10.41 6.23 -3.30
CA LYS A 128 -11.88 6.35 -3.44
C LYS A 128 -12.34 7.80 -3.25
N GLN A 129 -11.81 8.48 -2.23
CA GLN A 129 -12.06 9.90 -2.02
C GLN A 129 -11.72 10.70 -3.28
N LYS A 130 -10.51 10.50 -3.81
CA LYS A 130 -10.07 11.26 -4.97
C LYS A 130 -10.83 10.92 -6.24
N THR A 131 -11.28 9.67 -6.36
CA THR A 131 -12.19 9.23 -7.43
C THR A 131 -13.51 10.01 -7.40
N LYS A 132 -14.12 10.15 -6.22
CA LYS A 132 -15.36 10.92 -6.00
C LYS A 132 -15.15 12.40 -6.31
N GLU A 133 -14.06 12.99 -5.83
CA GLU A 133 -13.72 14.41 -6.08
C GLU A 133 -13.48 14.73 -7.55
N LEU A 134 -12.78 13.85 -8.29
CA LEU A 134 -12.41 14.08 -9.68
C LEU A 134 -13.46 13.58 -10.69
N GLY A 135 -14.45 12.79 -10.26
CA GLY A 135 -15.37 12.10 -11.16
C GLY A 135 -14.69 11.10 -12.11
N LYS A 136 -13.47 10.67 -11.77
CA LYS A 136 -12.62 9.78 -12.58
C LYS A 136 -11.95 8.76 -11.66
N LEU A 137 -11.88 7.51 -12.10
CA LEU A 137 -11.22 6.44 -11.36
C LEU A 137 -9.74 6.77 -11.06
N VAL A 138 -9.42 6.79 -9.77
CA VAL A 138 -8.06 6.76 -9.22
C VAL A 138 -7.91 5.40 -8.56
N GLU A 139 -7.06 4.53 -9.12
CA GLU A 139 -6.89 3.14 -8.67
C GLU A 139 -5.45 2.79 -8.29
N THR A 140 -4.54 3.75 -8.37
CA THR A 140 -3.12 3.60 -8.04
C THR A 140 -2.64 4.61 -7.01
N GLN A 141 -1.53 4.29 -6.32
CA GLN A 141 -0.81 5.18 -5.41
C GLN A 141 0.62 5.44 -5.87
N ILE A 142 1.17 6.55 -5.39
CA ILE A 142 2.61 6.78 -5.39
C ILE A 142 3.16 6.48 -4.00
N MET A 143 4.23 5.71 -3.94
CA MET A 143 5.00 5.47 -2.72
C MET A 143 6.35 6.16 -2.84
N ILE A 144 6.76 6.90 -1.81
CA ILE A 144 8.08 7.51 -1.71
C ILE A 144 8.75 6.93 -0.47
N LEU A 145 9.85 6.21 -0.66
CA LEU A 145 10.64 5.61 0.42
C LEU A 145 11.94 6.38 0.59
N ASP A 146 12.06 7.05 1.73
CA ASP A 146 13.28 7.74 2.15
C ASP A 146 14.19 6.78 2.92
N LEU A 147 15.36 6.53 2.36
CA LEU A 147 16.37 5.65 2.95
C LEU A 147 17.46 6.41 3.73
N THR A 148 17.25 7.69 4.02
CA THR A 148 18.14 8.47 4.89
C THR A 148 18.32 7.78 6.24
N GLY A 149 19.57 7.50 6.62
CA GLY A 149 19.89 6.82 7.87
C GLY A 149 19.84 5.29 7.83
N LEU A 150 19.50 4.70 6.67
CA LEU A 150 19.48 3.25 6.51
C LEU A 150 20.87 2.68 6.82
N THR A 151 20.94 1.87 7.87
CA THR A 151 22.11 1.06 8.19
C THR A 151 21.84 -0.38 7.74
N PHE A 152 22.84 -1.06 7.18
CA PHE A 152 22.68 -2.45 6.75
C PHE A 152 22.56 -3.36 7.97
N GLN A 153 21.32 -3.66 8.38
CA GLN A 153 20.98 -4.62 9.40
C GLN A 153 19.71 -5.38 9.00
N MET A 154 19.77 -6.14 7.90
CA MET A 154 18.67 -7.03 7.55
C MET A 154 19.01 -8.44 8.04
N ASP A 155 18.53 -8.75 9.24
CA ASP A 155 18.59 -10.10 9.79
C ASP A 155 17.54 -11.02 9.11
N ALA A 156 17.55 -12.31 9.45
CA ALA A 156 16.61 -13.27 8.90
C ALA A 156 15.14 -12.91 9.19
N ARG A 157 14.85 -12.34 10.37
CA ARG A 157 13.48 -11.97 10.75
C ARG A 157 12.99 -10.78 9.96
N GLY A 158 13.84 -9.76 9.77
CA GLY A 158 13.53 -8.61 8.93
C GLY A 158 13.36 -8.99 7.45
N SER A 159 14.18 -9.92 6.96
CA SER A 159 14.04 -10.46 5.61
C SER A 159 12.69 -11.18 5.41
N THR A 160 12.31 -12.04 6.35
CA THR A 160 11.01 -12.73 6.32
C THR A 160 9.85 -11.75 6.41
N LEU A 161 9.92 -10.77 7.31
CA LEU A 161 8.90 -9.73 7.44
C LEU A 161 8.70 -8.98 6.11
N PHE A 162 9.78 -8.56 5.47
CA PHE A 162 9.72 -7.85 4.19
C PHE A 162 9.11 -8.74 3.08
N LYS A 163 9.54 -10.01 3.01
CA LYS A 163 8.99 -10.97 2.06
C LYS A 163 7.49 -11.19 2.27
N ASP A 164 7.04 -11.30 3.51
CA ASP A 164 5.63 -11.49 3.84
C ASP A 164 4.80 -10.24 3.51
N THR A 165 5.34 -9.02 3.70
CA THR A 165 4.66 -7.80 3.24
C THR A 165 4.50 -7.75 1.73
N ILE A 166 5.54 -8.14 0.97
CA ILE A 166 5.44 -8.25 -0.49
C ILE A 166 4.40 -9.30 -0.90
N GLN A 167 4.36 -10.44 -0.21
CA GLN A 167 3.39 -11.50 -0.52
C GLN A 167 1.96 -11.04 -0.26
N ILE A 168 1.71 -10.29 0.82
CA ILE A 168 0.41 -9.67 1.10
C ILE A 168 0.00 -8.76 -0.07
N ASP A 169 0.90 -7.89 -0.53
CA ASP A 169 0.60 -6.96 -1.62
C ASP A 169 0.30 -7.69 -2.94
N GLN A 170 1.09 -8.72 -3.27
CA GLN A 170 0.90 -9.52 -4.49
C GLN A 170 -0.38 -10.34 -4.46
N ASP A 171 -0.74 -10.90 -3.30
CA ASP A 171 -1.90 -11.77 -3.16
C ASP A 171 -3.21 -10.98 -3.08
N PHE A 172 -3.21 -9.85 -2.36
CA PHE A 172 -4.43 -9.18 -1.91
C PHE A 172 -4.60 -7.77 -2.46
N TYR A 173 -3.53 -7.12 -2.92
CA TYR A 173 -3.54 -5.76 -3.43
C TYR A 173 -2.94 -5.63 -4.83
N PRO A 174 -3.35 -6.48 -5.80
CA PRO A 174 -2.79 -6.43 -7.14
C PRO A 174 -3.06 -5.07 -7.82
N GLU A 175 -2.10 -4.60 -8.62
CA GLU A 175 -2.24 -3.43 -9.50
C GLU A 175 -2.54 -2.09 -8.81
N ILE A 176 -2.31 -1.95 -7.50
CA ILE A 176 -2.53 -0.66 -6.80
C ILE A 176 -1.29 0.25 -6.77
N LEU A 177 -0.09 -0.27 -7.08
CA LEU A 177 1.11 0.56 -7.17
C LEU A 177 1.14 1.24 -8.55
N GLY A 178 1.22 2.57 -8.55
CA GLY A 178 1.51 3.37 -9.75
C GLY A 178 3.01 3.57 -9.90
N HIS A 179 3.63 4.19 -8.89
CA HIS A 179 5.08 4.45 -8.84
C HIS A 179 5.63 4.24 -7.42
N LEU A 180 6.84 3.67 -7.33
CA LEU A 180 7.63 3.62 -6.10
C LEU A 180 8.93 4.39 -6.33
N PHE A 181 9.11 5.52 -5.67
CA PHE A 181 10.34 6.30 -5.70
C PHE A 181 11.17 6.02 -4.44
N ILE A 182 12.38 5.54 -4.62
CA ILE A 182 13.34 5.33 -3.53
C ILE A 182 14.35 6.46 -3.59
N ILE A 183 14.39 7.29 -2.55
CA ILE A 183 15.24 8.48 -2.46
C ILE A 183 16.26 8.33 -1.32
N ASN A 184 17.34 9.09 -1.41
CA ASN A 184 18.42 9.09 -0.42
C ASN A 184 18.99 7.68 -0.13
N ALA A 185 18.99 6.82 -1.14
CA ALA A 185 19.51 5.46 -1.01
C ALA A 185 21.03 5.49 -0.80
N PRO A 186 21.57 4.94 0.31
CA PRO A 186 23.00 4.86 0.51
C PRO A 186 23.64 3.90 -0.50
N TRP A 187 24.95 4.01 -0.72
CA TRP A 187 25.67 3.17 -1.70
C TRP A 187 25.47 1.66 -1.46
N ILE A 188 25.29 1.25 -0.20
CA ILE A 188 25.01 -0.13 0.21
C ILE A 188 23.68 -0.68 -0.35
N PHE A 189 22.75 0.21 -0.71
CA PHE A 189 21.41 -0.17 -1.13
C PHE A 189 21.42 -0.99 -2.42
N LYS A 190 22.42 -0.81 -3.29
CA LYS A 190 22.58 -1.64 -4.49
C LYS A 190 22.71 -3.13 -4.16
N GLY A 191 23.45 -3.47 -3.10
CA GLY A 191 23.58 -4.84 -2.62
C GLY A 191 22.27 -5.37 -2.02
N MET A 192 21.59 -4.56 -1.21
CA MET A 192 20.26 -4.91 -0.68
C MET A 192 19.24 -5.14 -1.80
N TRP A 193 19.21 -4.26 -2.81
CA TRP A 193 18.31 -4.34 -3.95
C TRP A 193 18.45 -5.68 -4.67
N ALA A 194 19.68 -6.14 -4.92
CA ALA A 194 19.94 -7.43 -5.55
C ALA A 194 19.41 -8.63 -4.75
N LEU A 195 19.30 -8.52 -3.43
CA LEU A 195 18.73 -9.56 -2.57
C LEU A 195 17.20 -9.55 -2.57
N ILE A 196 16.57 -8.37 -2.65
CA ILE A 196 15.11 -8.22 -2.54
C ILE A 196 14.39 -8.26 -3.88
N SER A 197 15.02 -7.80 -4.97
CA SER A 197 14.39 -7.72 -6.29
C SER A 197 13.88 -9.06 -6.83
N PRO A 198 14.47 -10.24 -6.52
CA PRO A 198 13.92 -11.52 -6.96
C PRO A 198 12.54 -11.86 -6.39
N TRP A 199 12.10 -11.21 -5.31
CA TRP A 199 10.77 -11.42 -4.71
C TRP A 199 9.70 -10.51 -5.32
N ILE A 200 10.11 -9.54 -6.13
CA ILE A 200 9.24 -8.52 -6.72
C ILE A 200 8.89 -8.96 -8.14
N ASP A 201 7.61 -8.96 -8.48
CA ASP A 201 7.17 -9.33 -9.82
C ASP A 201 7.66 -8.32 -10.88
N PRO A 202 7.82 -8.74 -12.16
CA PRO A 202 8.38 -7.87 -13.19
C PRO A 202 7.55 -6.62 -13.51
N VAL A 203 6.24 -6.62 -13.25
CA VAL A 203 5.39 -5.44 -13.50
C VAL A 203 5.64 -4.40 -12.41
N THR A 204 5.67 -4.83 -11.15
CA THR A 204 6.02 -3.98 -10.02
C THR A 204 7.44 -3.45 -10.15
N SER A 205 8.41 -4.29 -10.52
CA SER A 205 9.82 -3.87 -10.69
C SER A 205 9.99 -2.69 -11.66
N LYS A 206 9.22 -2.65 -12.75
CA LYS A 206 9.23 -1.52 -13.72
C LYS A 206 8.69 -0.21 -13.16
N LYS A 207 7.93 -0.25 -12.06
CA LYS A 207 7.36 0.92 -11.38
C LYS A 207 8.30 1.47 -10.31
N ILE A 208 9.45 0.83 -10.07
CA ILE A 208 10.41 1.19 -9.02
C ILE A 208 11.51 2.08 -9.60
N HIS A 209 11.68 3.25 -9.00
CA HIS A 209 12.61 4.29 -9.42
C HIS A 209 13.59 4.55 -8.27
N ILE A 210 14.83 4.12 -8.42
CA ILE A 210 15.90 4.41 -7.44
C ILE A 210 16.57 5.71 -7.88
N LEU A 211 16.35 6.79 -7.14
CA LEU A 211 16.75 8.15 -7.52
C LEU A 211 18.04 8.57 -6.80
N GLY A 212 18.85 9.37 -7.51
CA GLY A 212 20.05 10.01 -6.96
C GLY A 212 19.74 11.30 -6.20
N GLY A 213 20.76 12.14 -6.00
CA GLY A 213 20.62 13.41 -5.28
C GLY A 213 19.71 14.44 -5.97
N ASP A 214 19.36 14.24 -7.23
CA ASP A 214 18.48 15.08 -8.04
C ASP A 214 17.02 14.59 -8.06
N TYR A 215 16.62 13.77 -7.08
CA TYR A 215 15.30 13.14 -7.01
C TYR A 215 14.13 14.13 -7.19
N LEU A 216 14.27 15.37 -6.68
CA LEU A 216 13.21 16.38 -6.73
C LEU A 216 12.78 16.69 -8.17
N ASN A 217 13.72 16.80 -9.11
CA ASN A 217 13.40 17.06 -10.53
C ASN A 217 12.57 15.93 -11.14
N THR A 218 12.76 14.69 -10.67
CA THR A 218 11.96 13.55 -11.12
C THR A 218 10.60 13.55 -10.44
N LEU A 219 10.52 13.80 -9.12
CA LEU A 219 9.24 13.89 -8.41
C LEU A 219 8.34 14.98 -9.00
N LEU A 220 8.89 16.14 -9.37
CA LEU A 220 8.14 17.27 -9.96
C LEU A 220 7.50 16.96 -11.32
N LYS A 221 7.87 15.86 -11.98
CA LYS A 221 7.17 15.37 -13.17
C LYS A 221 5.79 14.80 -12.83
N TYR A 222 5.63 14.27 -11.61
CA TYR A 222 4.44 13.56 -11.15
C TYR A 222 3.65 14.30 -10.08
N ILE A 223 4.32 15.15 -9.29
CA ILE A 223 3.78 15.76 -8.08
C ILE A 223 4.02 17.27 -8.14
N ASP A 224 3.02 18.08 -7.80
CA ASP A 224 3.19 19.53 -7.70
C ASP A 224 4.01 19.92 -6.46
N LEU A 225 4.69 21.06 -6.52
CA LEU A 225 5.66 21.47 -5.49
C LEU A 225 5.02 21.64 -4.11
N ASP A 226 3.77 22.09 -4.07
CA ASP A 226 2.94 22.27 -2.88
C ASP A 226 2.35 20.96 -2.33
N GLN A 227 2.52 19.85 -3.05
CA GLN A 227 2.16 18.50 -2.61
C GLN A 227 3.37 17.72 -2.07
N ILE A 228 4.57 18.33 -2.07
CA ILE A 228 5.81 17.75 -1.55
C ILE A 228 6.17 18.45 -0.22
N PRO A 229 6.45 17.71 0.87
CA PRO A 229 6.94 18.28 2.13
C PRO A 229 8.19 19.14 1.96
N LYS A 230 8.31 20.23 2.74
CA LYS A 230 9.51 21.08 2.77
C LYS A 230 10.81 20.29 3.01
N GLU A 231 10.75 19.25 3.82
CA GLU A 231 11.89 18.36 4.11
C GLU A 231 12.46 17.68 2.84
N TYR A 232 11.64 17.49 1.80
CA TYR A 232 12.02 16.89 0.53
C TYR A 232 12.12 17.93 -0.61
N GLY A 233 12.24 19.22 -0.28
CA GLY A 233 12.45 20.31 -1.23
C GLY A 233 11.17 20.88 -1.86
N GLY A 234 9.99 20.49 -1.36
CA GLY A 234 8.73 21.10 -1.75
C GLY A 234 8.36 22.33 -0.92
N THR A 235 7.09 22.75 -0.99
CA THR A 235 6.57 23.91 -0.25
C THR A 235 5.48 23.54 0.77
N ALA A 236 5.08 22.27 0.87
CA ALA A 236 4.06 21.84 1.83
C ALA A 236 4.55 21.95 3.27
N ASP A 237 3.79 22.66 4.10
CA ASP A 237 4.06 22.80 5.53
C ASP A 237 3.47 21.63 6.32
N VAL A 238 4.10 20.46 6.18
CA VAL A 238 3.69 19.23 6.83
C VAL A 238 4.88 18.60 7.54
N ALA A 239 4.68 18.20 8.80
CA ALA A 239 5.70 17.52 9.58
C ALA A 239 5.78 16.05 9.16
N VAL A 240 6.93 15.66 8.61
CA VAL A 240 7.17 14.27 8.20
C VAL A 240 7.51 13.43 9.43
N GLY A 241 6.92 12.24 9.53
CA GLY A 241 7.19 11.29 10.63
C GLY A 241 6.35 11.51 11.89
N THR A 242 5.53 12.56 11.95
CA THR A 242 4.41 12.63 12.89
C THR A 242 3.18 12.04 12.23
N TRP A 243 2.72 10.90 12.75
CA TRP A 243 1.49 10.30 12.28
C TRP A 243 0.29 11.04 12.89
N ASP A 244 -0.58 11.57 12.04
CA ASP A 244 -1.89 12.05 12.45
C ASP A 244 -2.99 11.15 11.86
N ASP A 245 -3.87 10.70 12.73
CA ASP A 245 -5.04 9.89 12.39
C ASP A 245 -6.34 10.70 12.33
N ASN A 246 -6.27 12.00 12.64
CA ASN A 246 -7.42 12.89 12.61
C ASN A 246 -8.10 12.93 11.22
N ASP A 247 -7.35 12.71 10.14
CA ASP A 247 -7.90 12.66 8.79
C ASP A 247 -8.73 11.40 8.50
N LEU A 248 -8.55 10.30 9.24
CA LEU A 248 -9.23 9.03 8.94
C LEU A 248 -10.66 8.96 9.45
N ASP A 249 -10.95 9.53 10.62
CA ASP A 249 -12.29 9.44 11.20
C ASP A 249 -13.35 10.08 10.30
N PHE A 250 -12.97 11.15 9.58
CA PHE A 250 -13.81 11.74 8.54
C PHE A 250 -13.93 10.83 7.31
N LEU A 251 -12.82 10.28 6.83
CA LEU A 251 -12.77 9.50 5.59
C LEU A 251 -13.44 8.13 5.70
N VAL A 252 -13.28 7.44 6.83
CA VAL A 252 -13.94 6.14 7.07
C VAL A 252 -15.45 6.33 7.14
N LYS A 253 -15.91 7.41 7.77
CA LYS A 253 -17.34 7.73 7.88
C LYS A 253 -17.96 8.11 6.54
N ASP A 254 -17.31 8.93 5.72
CA ASP A 254 -17.88 9.37 4.42
C ASP A 254 -17.83 8.30 3.32
N ILE A 255 -16.88 7.34 3.38
CA ILE A 255 -16.60 6.42 2.26
C ILE A 255 -17.06 4.97 2.52
N TYR A 256 -17.12 4.52 3.78
CA TYR A 256 -17.60 3.17 4.10
C TYR A 256 -19.02 3.13 4.68
N GLU A 257 -19.51 4.24 5.25
CA GLU A 257 -20.82 4.25 5.93
C GLU A 257 -21.95 4.90 5.10
N ASN A 258 -21.60 5.64 4.03
CA ASN A 258 -22.51 6.24 3.06
C ASN A 258 -22.34 5.63 1.66
#